data_AF-A0AAW9CFT0-F1
#
_entry.id   AF-A0AAW9CFT0-F1
#
_cell.length_a   1.000
_cell.length_b   1.000
_cell.length_c   1.000
_cell.angle_alpha   90.00
_cell.angle_beta   90.00
_cell.angle_gamma   90.00
#
_symmetry.space_group_name_H-M   'P 1'
#
loop_
_entity.id
_entity.type
_entity.pdbx_description
1 polymer ?
#
loop_
_entity_poly.entity_id
_entity_poly.type
_entity_poly.pdbx_seq_one_letter_code
_entity_poly.pdbx_strand_id
1 'polypeptide(L)'
;MSRKKKTDGVQDALIPDEITPLMLLALTAKASRMKDAAAAFRIAASKMLDLATKDEYIEKYKNIDPITDALYDACDLSQHIFDAANAVNDLINYPVEARERVVKADIERSLLDPWRDLPTSGVDPDTGEIKED
;
A
#
# COMPACT_ATOMS: atom_id res chain seq x y z
N MET A 1 -34.53 -45.20 7.83
CA MET A 1 -34.35 -43.82 8.32
C MET A 1 -32.86 -43.50 8.34
N SER A 2 -32.35 -42.92 7.26
CA SER A 2 -30.92 -42.58 7.15
C SER A 2 -30.60 -41.38 8.06
N ARG A 3 -29.69 -41.57 9.02
CA ARG A 3 -29.16 -40.47 9.85
C ARG A 3 -28.35 -39.55 8.94
N LYS A 4 -28.90 -38.39 8.57
CA LYS A 4 -28.11 -37.27 8.04
C LYS A 4 -27.00 -36.97 9.05
N LYS A 5 -25.75 -37.22 8.68
CA LYS A 5 -24.58 -36.69 9.39
C LYS A 5 -24.75 -35.17 9.44
N LYS A 6 -24.82 -34.58 10.63
CA LYS A 6 -24.49 -33.17 10.81
C LYS A 6 -23.03 -33.05 10.40
N THR A 7 -22.79 -32.57 9.19
CA THR A 7 -21.55 -31.87 8.91
C THR A 7 -21.54 -30.71 9.91
N ASP A 8 -20.64 -30.75 10.89
CA ASP A 8 -20.29 -29.55 11.62
C ASP A 8 -19.99 -28.51 10.54
N GLY A 9 -20.85 -27.50 10.45
CA GLY A 9 -20.64 -26.36 9.59
C GLY A 9 -19.42 -25.64 10.13
N VAL A 10 -18.24 -26.12 9.77
CA VAL A 10 -17.04 -25.30 9.75
C VAL A 10 -17.33 -24.30 8.63
N GLN A 11 -18.01 -23.23 9.00
CA GLN A 11 -17.92 -22.00 8.25
C GLN A 11 -16.44 -21.63 8.40
N ASP A 12 -15.62 -22.08 7.45
CA ASP A 12 -14.27 -21.54 7.25
C ASP A 12 -14.45 -20.03 7.38
N ALA A 13 -13.79 -19.41 8.36
CA ALA A 13 -13.92 -17.99 8.62
C ALA A 13 -13.57 -17.24 7.33
N LEU A 14 -14.60 -16.85 6.58
CA LEU A 14 -14.46 -16.32 5.23
C LEU A 14 -13.78 -14.95 5.21
N ILE A 15 -13.58 -14.36 6.39
CA ILE A 15 -12.96 -13.04 6.60
C ILE A 15 -11.85 -13.24 7.65
N PRO A 16 -10.58 -12.99 7.30
CA PRO A 16 -9.48 -12.98 8.27
C PRO A 16 -9.73 -11.95 9.38
N ASP A 17 -9.29 -12.23 10.60
CA ASP A 17 -9.35 -11.26 11.69
C ASP A 17 -8.63 -9.95 11.29
N GLU A 18 -9.36 -8.83 11.33
CA GLU A 18 -8.80 -7.54 10.98
C GLU A 18 -7.72 -7.09 11.98
N ILE A 19 -6.66 -6.46 11.47
CA ILE A 19 -5.63 -5.87 12.33
C ILE A 19 -6.26 -4.74 13.16
N THR A 20 -6.25 -4.91 14.49
CA THR A 20 -6.76 -3.88 15.40
C THR A 20 -5.68 -2.83 15.71
N PRO A 21 -6.06 -1.57 16.03
CA PRO A 21 -5.10 -0.55 16.45
C PRO A 21 -4.23 -0.96 17.65
N LEU A 22 -4.77 -1.78 18.56
CA LEU A 22 -4.02 -2.32 19.70
C LEU A 22 -2.87 -3.25 19.25
N MET A 23 -3.06 -4.02 18.18
CA MET A 23 -2.01 -4.88 17.62
C MET A 23 -0.89 -4.06 16.98
N LEU A 24 -1.19 -2.86 16.48
CA LEU A 24 -0.20 -1.96 15.88
C LEU A 24 0.72 -1.30 16.90
N LEU A 25 0.28 -1.11 18.15
CA LEU A 25 1.13 -0.60 19.24
C LEU A 25 2.38 -1.47 19.48
N ALA A 26 2.29 -2.77 19.20
CA ALA A 26 3.45 -3.67 19.27
C ALA A 26 4.52 -3.34 18.20
N LEU A 27 4.16 -2.58 17.17
CA LEU A 27 5.04 -2.23 16.05
C LEU A 27 5.67 -0.83 16.20
N THR A 28 5.21 0.03 17.12
CA THR A 28 5.67 1.44 17.22
C THR A 28 7.20 1.55 17.27
N ALA A 29 7.84 0.81 18.18
CA ALA A 29 9.29 0.85 18.32
C ALA A 29 10.03 0.30 17.08
N LYS A 30 9.43 -0.66 16.36
CA LYS A 30 10.01 -1.23 15.14
C LYS A 30 9.85 -0.28 13.95
N ALA A 31 8.68 0.35 13.81
CA ALA A 31 8.41 1.35 12.78
C ALA A 31 9.36 2.56 12.91
N SER A 32 9.59 3.05 14.13
CA SER A 32 10.58 4.13 14.37
C SER A 32 11.98 3.72 13.92
N ARG A 33 12.44 2.50 14.27
CA ARG A 33 13.77 2.02 13.86
C ARG A 33 13.89 1.85 12.35
N MET A 34 12.85 1.36 11.68
CA MET A 34 12.81 1.25 10.23
C MET A 34 12.94 2.61 9.56
N LYS A 35 12.20 3.61 10.06
CA LYS A 35 12.27 4.99 9.59
C LYS A 35 13.69 5.55 9.73
N ASP A 36 14.29 5.42 10.90
CA ASP A 36 15.64 5.94 11.16
C ASP A 36 16.69 5.25 10.29
N ALA A 37 16.63 3.92 10.17
CA ALA A 37 17.56 3.15 9.36
C ALA A 37 17.46 3.50 7.86
N ALA A 38 16.24 3.61 7.33
CA ALA A 38 16.00 3.98 5.93
C ALA A 38 16.48 5.41 5.64
N ALA A 39 16.22 6.35 6.54
CA ALA A 39 16.71 7.72 6.42
C ALA A 39 18.25 7.79 6.46
N ALA A 40 18.89 7.08 7.40
CA ALA A 40 20.35 7.05 7.50
C ALA A 40 21.00 6.45 6.25
N PHE A 41 20.44 5.35 5.73
CA PHE A 41 20.91 4.75 4.48
C PHE A 41 20.77 5.72 3.31
N ARG A 42 19.60 6.34 3.14
CA ARG A 42 19.36 7.28 2.02
C ARG A 42 20.32 8.47 2.07
N ILE A 43 20.59 9.03 3.26
CA ILE A 43 21.57 10.13 3.44
C ILE A 43 23.00 9.67 3.08
N ALA A 44 23.38 8.44 3.43
CA ALA A 44 24.69 7.90 3.10
C ALA A 44 24.81 7.65 1.59
N ALA A 45 23.81 7.01 0.99
CA ALA A 45 23.75 6.72 -0.44
C ALA A 45 23.71 8.01 -1.28
N SER A 46 22.94 9.02 -0.88
CA SER A 46 22.85 10.29 -1.62
C SER A 46 24.16 11.07 -1.62
N LYS A 47 25.06 10.87 -0.64
CA LYS A 47 26.39 11.48 -0.62
C LYS A 47 27.37 10.81 -1.60
N MET A 48 27.06 9.58 -2.03
CA MET A 48 27.86 8.82 -2.98
C MET A 48 27.40 9.04 -4.43
N LEU A 49 26.21 9.62 -4.62
CA LEU A 49 25.62 9.92 -5.92
C LEU A 49 25.96 11.37 -6.33
N ASP A 50 26.44 11.56 -7.55
CA ASP A 50 26.78 12.88 -8.11
C ASP A 50 25.54 13.72 -8.45
N LEU A 51 24.42 13.07 -8.75
CA LEU A 51 23.16 13.68 -9.19
C LEU A 51 21.98 13.15 -8.40
N ALA A 52 20.94 13.97 -8.27
CA ALA A 52 19.81 13.70 -7.40
C ALA A 52 18.91 12.57 -7.91
N THR A 53 18.80 12.43 -9.24
CA THR A 53 17.94 11.42 -9.87
C THR A 53 18.70 10.56 -10.87
N LYS A 54 18.21 9.34 -11.04
CA LYS A 54 18.70 8.38 -12.05
C LYS A 54 18.57 8.93 -13.46
N ASP A 55 17.44 9.59 -13.76
CA ASP A 55 17.18 10.18 -15.08
C ASP A 55 18.18 11.29 -15.43
N GLU A 56 18.47 12.20 -14.49
CA GLU A 56 19.51 13.22 -14.68
C GLU A 56 20.89 12.60 -14.92
N TYR A 57 21.21 11.51 -14.20
CA TYR A 57 22.48 10.80 -14.35
C TYR A 57 22.62 10.20 -15.75
N ILE A 58 21.59 9.51 -16.22
CA ILE A 58 21.55 8.91 -17.56
C ILE A 58 21.57 10.00 -18.62
N GLU A 59 20.86 11.13 -18.42
CA GLU A 59 20.87 12.23 -19.37
C GLU A 59 22.27 12.86 -19.52
N LYS A 60 23.00 13.04 -18.42
CA LYS A 60 24.33 13.64 -18.41
C LYS A 60 25.41 12.69 -18.93
N TYR A 61 25.44 11.45 -18.46
CA TYR A 61 26.53 10.51 -18.71
C TYR A 61 26.22 9.48 -19.81
N LYS A 62 24.98 9.43 -20.31
CA LYS A 62 24.47 8.55 -21.39
C LYS A 62 24.55 7.05 -21.12
N ASN A 63 25.20 6.64 -20.04
CA ASN A 63 25.30 5.26 -19.59
C ASN A 63 25.41 5.25 -18.06
N ILE A 64 24.98 4.16 -17.44
CA ILE A 64 25.02 3.97 -15.99
C ILE A 64 25.66 2.62 -15.69
N ASP A 65 26.60 2.60 -14.76
CA ASP A 65 27.17 1.33 -14.31
C ASP A 65 26.18 0.60 -13.38
N PRO A 66 26.19 -0.74 -13.34
CA PRO A 66 25.21 -1.50 -12.55
C PRO A 66 25.24 -1.22 -11.04
N ILE A 67 26.36 -0.73 -10.49
CA ILE A 67 26.48 -0.46 -9.05
C ILE A 67 25.80 0.88 -8.73
N THR A 68 26.07 1.91 -9.53
CA THR A 68 25.37 3.20 -9.42
C THR A 68 23.87 3.04 -9.68
N ASP A 69 23.50 2.22 -10.66
CA ASP A 69 22.11 1.90 -10.97
C ASP A 69 21.39 1.28 -9.77
N ALA A 70 21.98 0.23 -9.18
CA ALA A 70 21.46 -0.41 -7.97
C ALA A 70 21.41 0.55 -6.77
N LEU A 71 22.32 1.53 -6.69
CA LEU A 71 22.33 2.52 -5.61
C LEU A 71 21.17 3.52 -5.74
N TYR A 72 20.82 3.95 -6.95
CA TYR A 72 19.62 4.73 -7.20
C TYR A 72 18.35 3.96 -6.81
N ASP A 73 18.24 2.70 -7.24
CA ASP A 73 17.11 1.84 -6.89
C ASP A 73 17.01 1.61 -5.35
N ALA A 74 18.16 1.46 -4.66
CA ALA A 74 18.21 1.34 -3.21
C ALA A 74 17.82 2.63 -2.48
N CYS A 75 18.15 3.80 -3.05
CA CYS A 75 17.71 5.11 -2.55
C CYS A 75 16.18 5.25 -2.63
N ASP A 76 15.57 4.82 -3.73
CA ASP A 76 14.13 4.87 -3.92
C ASP A 76 13.41 3.88 -3.01
N LEU A 77 13.91 2.65 -2.91
CA LEU A 77 13.40 1.66 -1.95
C LEU A 77 13.47 2.18 -0.51
N SER A 78 14.55 2.87 -0.14
CA SER A 78 14.68 3.46 1.19
C SER A 78 13.66 4.56 1.45
N GLN A 79 13.32 5.37 0.44
CA GLN A 79 12.24 6.35 0.55
C GLN A 79 10.89 5.66 0.75
N HIS A 80 10.60 4.61 -0.01
CA HIS A 80 9.36 3.84 0.17
C HIS A 80 9.24 3.22 1.56
N ILE A 81 10.34 2.68 2.12
CA ILE A 81 10.36 2.15 3.49
C ILE A 81 10.10 3.27 4.51
N PHE A 82 10.69 4.45 4.32
CA PHE A 82 10.47 5.60 5.18
C PHE A 82 8.99 6.05 5.18
N ASP A 83 8.38 6.15 4.00
CA ASP A 83 6.98 6.55 3.85
C ASP A 83 6.03 5.52 4.44
N ALA A 84 6.29 4.22 4.23
CA ALA A 84 5.52 3.14 4.84
C ALA A 84 5.64 3.15 6.38
N ALA A 85 6.85 3.38 6.91
CA ALA A 85 7.06 3.48 8.36
C ALA A 85 6.32 4.70 8.96
N ASN A 86 6.26 5.82 8.23
CA ASN A 86 5.44 6.97 8.64
C ASN A 86 3.95 6.64 8.63
N ALA A 87 3.45 5.95 7.60
CA ALA A 87 2.04 5.55 7.54
C ALA A 87 1.65 4.63 8.72
N VAL A 88 2.53 3.70 9.11
CA VAL A 88 2.32 2.86 10.30
C VAL A 88 2.34 3.69 11.59
N ASN A 89 3.27 4.63 11.73
CA ASN A 89 3.31 5.53 12.88
C ASN A 89 2.08 6.44 12.96
N ASP A 90 1.59 6.94 11.83
CA ASP A 90 0.36 7.75 11.76
C ASP A 90 -0.85 6.91 12.19
N LEU A 91 -0.94 5.65 11.73
CA LEU A 91 -2.03 4.75 12.11
C LEU A 91 -2.03 4.41 13.61
N ILE A 92 -0.85 4.39 14.25
CA ILE A 92 -0.70 4.14 15.69
C ILE A 92 -1.08 5.40 16.51
N ASN A 93 -0.58 6.57 16.11
CA ASN A 93 -0.72 7.79 16.90
C ASN A 93 -2.01 8.56 16.62
N TYR A 94 -2.54 8.46 15.40
CA TYR A 94 -3.71 9.19 14.89
C TYR A 94 -4.65 8.24 14.13
N PRO A 95 -5.22 7.23 14.81
CA PRO A 95 -5.95 6.14 14.14
C PRO A 95 -7.20 6.60 13.38
N VAL A 96 -7.85 7.69 13.79
CA VAL A 96 -9.05 8.21 13.13
C VAL A 96 -8.65 8.97 11.86
N GLU A 97 -7.72 9.89 11.98
CA GLU A 97 -7.22 10.72 10.87
C GLU A 97 -6.47 9.88 9.82
N ALA A 98 -5.75 8.86 10.25
CA ALA A 98 -5.09 7.91 9.35
C ALA A 98 -6.12 7.06 8.59
N ARG A 99 -7.18 6.58 9.27
CA ARG A 99 -8.28 5.86 8.61
C ARG A 99 -9.00 6.76 7.61
N GLU A 100 -9.30 8.00 7.95
CA GLU A 100 -9.91 8.97 7.02
C GLU A 100 -9.04 9.19 5.79
N ARG A 101 -7.71 9.32 5.95
CA ARG A 101 -6.78 9.51 4.84
C ARG A 101 -6.70 8.28 3.93
N VAL A 102 -6.65 7.07 4.52
CA VAL A 102 -6.65 5.81 3.76
C VAL A 102 -7.96 5.63 3.00
N VAL A 103 -9.10 5.81 3.67
CA VAL A 103 -10.43 5.73 3.04
C VAL A 103 -10.58 6.77 1.95
N LYS A 104 -10.12 8.00 2.17
CA LYS A 104 -10.17 9.05 1.16
C LYS A 104 -9.28 8.73 -0.05
N ALA A 105 -8.06 8.22 0.17
CA ALA A 105 -7.17 7.81 -0.91
C ALA A 105 -7.73 6.62 -1.70
N ASP A 106 -8.38 5.67 -1.02
CA ASP A 106 -9.04 4.53 -1.65
C ASP A 106 -10.28 4.96 -2.45
N ILE A 107 -11.07 5.91 -1.92
CA ILE A 107 -12.17 6.55 -2.65
C ILE A 107 -11.63 7.31 -3.86
N GLU A 108 -10.60 8.12 -3.71
CA GLU A 108 -9.99 8.86 -4.83
C GLU A 108 -9.46 7.89 -5.91
N ARG A 109 -8.83 6.78 -5.50
CA ARG A 109 -8.38 5.72 -6.41
C ARG A 109 -9.54 4.99 -7.08
N SER A 110 -10.64 4.76 -6.36
CA SER A 110 -11.88 4.15 -6.87
C SER A 110 -12.68 5.12 -7.74
N LEU A 111 -12.54 6.43 -7.55
CA LEU A 111 -13.12 7.46 -8.42
C LEU A 111 -12.28 7.68 -9.68
N LEU A 112 -10.99 7.36 -9.62
CA LEU A 112 -10.07 7.30 -10.76
C LEU A 112 -10.22 5.99 -11.55
N ASP A 113 -11.18 5.14 -11.20
CA ASP A 113 -11.40 3.85 -11.84
C ASP A 113 -11.71 4.00 -13.36
N PRO A 114 -10.91 3.37 -14.25
CA PRO A 114 -11.12 3.34 -15.70
C PRO A 114 -12.48 2.75 -16.13
N TRP A 115 -13.17 2.09 -15.20
CA TRP A 115 -14.50 1.51 -15.39
C TRP A 115 -15.65 2.51 -15.37
N ARG A 116 -15.38 3.82 -15.27
CA ARG A 116 -16.39 4.89 -15.45
C ARG A 116 -17.14 4.81 -16.79
N ASP A 117 -16.54 4.14 -17.79
CA ASP A 117 -17.10 3.87 -19.11
C ASP A 117 -17.62 2.42 -19.28
N LEU A 118 -17.60 1.57 -18.24
CA LEU A 118 -18.36 0.32 -18.31
C LEU A 118 -19.85 0.69 -18.42
N PRO A 119 -20.61 0.07 -19.33
CA PRO A 119 -22.03 0.30 -19.43
C PRO A 119 -22.68 -0.20 -18.14
N THR A 120 -22.91 0.71 -17.19
CA THR A 120 -23.90 0.50 -16.11
C THR A 120 -25.32 0.52 -16.67
N SER A 121 -25.48 0.75 -17.98
CA SER A 121 -26.74 0.58 -18.70
C SER A 121 -27.10 -0.90 -18.76
N GLY A 122 -27.80 -1.36 -17.73
CA GLY A 122 -28.31 -2.71 -17.66
C GLY A 122 -28.98 -2.98 -16.33
N VAL A 123 -28.49 -2.40 -15.23
CA VAL A 123 -29.03 -2.66 -13.90
C VAL A 123 -29.91 -1.50 -13.46
N ASP A 124 -31.18 -1.77 -13.18
CA ASP A 124 -32.08 -0.80 -12.56
C ASP A 124 -31.60 -0.50 -11.13
N PRO A 125 -31.32 0.77 -10.77
CA PRO A 125 -30.76 1.12 -9.47
C PRO A 125 -31.77 1.01 -8.31
N ASP A 126 -33.07 1.01 -8.58
CA ASP A 126 -34.11 0.90 -7.56
C ASP A 126 -34.53 -0.56 -7.34
N THR A 127 -34.36 -1.43 -8.34
CA THR A 127 -34.81 -2.83 -8.28
C THR A 127 -33.68 -3.88 -8.38
N GLY A 128 -32.51 -3.50 -8.88
CA GLY A 128 -31.36 -4.39 -9.09
C GLY A 128 -31.50 -5.34 -10.28
N GLU A 129 -32.54 -5.20 -11.11
CA GLU A 129 -32.78 -6.10 -12.23
C GLU A 129 -31.89 -5.76 -13.43
N ILE A 130 -31.28 -6.79 -14.03
CA ILE A 130 -30.49 -6.69 -15.26
C ILE A 130 -31.46 -6.77 -16.45
N LYS A 131 -31.54 -5.73 -17.26
CA LYS A 131 -32.29 -5.73 -18.53
C LYS A 131 -31.59 -6.67 -19.50
N GLU A 132 -32.19 -7.82 -19.75
CA GLU A 132 -31.84 -8.71 -20.84
C GLU A 132 -32.37 -8.10 -22.16
N ASP A 133 -31.51 -8.00 -23.17
CA ASP A 133 -31.87 -7.61 -24.55
C ASP A 133 -32.69 -8.70 -25.26
#